data_AF-H1LD67-F1
#
_entry.id   AF-H1LD67-F1
#
_cell.length_a   1.000
_cell.length_b   1.000
_cell.length_c   1.000
_cell.angle_alpha   90.00
_cell.angle_beta   90.00
_cell.angle_gamma   90.00
#
_symmetry.space_group_name_H-M   'P 1'
#
loop_
_entity.id
_entity.type
_entity.pdbx_description
1 polymer ?
#
loop_
_entity_poly.entity_id
_entity_poly.type
_entity_poly.pdbx_seq_one_letter_code
_entity_poly.pdbx_strand_id
1 'polypeptide(L)'
;MPSAFALNNLLPALKAEYPWLKAAESTSLQATNHDLIAAYQRFFQFQHGFPKFKSRKYPKQSYQSRMGIRLIDERHLKLPKLGVVRCSGRQV
;
A
#
# COMPACT_ATOMS: atom_id res chain seq x y z
N MET A 1 0.18 -16.84 14.51
CA MET A 1 -0.03 -15.52 13.84
C MET A 1 -0.96 -15.74 12.66
N PRO A 2 -2.05 -14.97 12.50
CA PRO A 2 -2.95 -15.12 11.36
C PRO A 2 -2.18 -14.95 10.05
N SER A 3 -2.53 -15.75 9.04
CA SER A 3 -1.88 -15.68 7.74
C SER A 3 -2.26 -14.39 7.00
N ALA A 4 -1.41 -13.95 6.06
CA ALA A 4 -1.71 -12.78 5.22
C ALA A 4 -3.02 -12.94 4.44
N PHE A 5 -3.31 -14.18 4.06
CA PHE A 5 -4.56 -14.57 3.43
C PHE A 5 -5.78 -14.30 4.33
N ALA A 6 -5.71 -14.68 5.61
CA ALA A 6 -6.78 -14.42 6.56
C ALA A 6 -7.06 -12.91 6.73
N LEU A 7 -6.01 -12.09 6.84
CA LEU A 7 -6.16 -10.62 6.92
C LEU A 7 -6.78 -10.03 5.64
N ASN A 8 -6.41 -10.56 4.47
CA ASN A 8 -6.95 -10.10 3.21
C ASN A 8 -8.44 -10.40 3.06
N ASN A 9 -8.92 -11.52 3.62
CA ASN A 9 -10.34 -11.88 3.62
C ASN A 9 -11.20 -10.99 4.53
N LEU A 10 -10.59 -10.24 5.45
CA LEU A 10 -11.28 -9.26 6.29
C LEU A 10 -11.45 -7.89 5.58
N LEU A 11 -10.67 -7.61 4.52
CA LEU A 11 -10.74 -6.34 3.80
C LEU A 11 -12.12 -5.99 3.23
N PRO A 12 -12.94 -6.94 2.70
CA PRO A 12 -14.28 -6.62 2.22
C PRO A 12 -15.20 -6.09 3.33
N ALA A 13 -15.19 -6.72 4.50
CA ALA A 13 -15.97 -6.29 5.66
C ALA A 13 -15.51 -4.91 6.15
N LEU A 14 -14.19 -4.71 6.25
CA LEU A 14 -13.61 -3.41 6.62
C LEU A 14 -13.96 -2.30 5.63
N LYS A 15 -14.04 -2.60 4.33
CA LYS A 15 -14.49 -1.64 3.32
C LYS A 15 -15.97 -1.30 3.42
N ALA A 16 -16.79 -2.19 3.97
CA ALA A 16 -18.20 -1.91 4.22
C ALA A 16 -18.35 -0.98 5.43
N GLU A 17 -17.61 -1.25 6.50
CA GLU A 17 -17.60 -0.45 7.73
C GLU A 17 -16.95 0.93 7.54
N TYR A 18 -15.87 0.99 6.76
CA TYR A 18 -15.09 2.19 6.49
C TYR A 18 -15.08 2.51 4.98
N PRO A 19 -16.08 3.25 4.46
CA PRO A 19 -16.20 3.54 3.03
C PRO A 19 -14.98 4.23 2.42
N TRP A 20 -14.24 5.02 3.21
CA TRP A 20 -13.03 5.70 2.77
C TRP A 20 -11.92 4.74 2.34
N LEU A 21 -11.90 3.48 2.83
CA LEU A 21 -10.96 2.45 2.35
C LEU A 21 -11.18 2.09 0.87
N LYS A 22 -12.36 2.34 0.30
CA LYS A 22 -12.65 2.08 -1.12
C LYS A 22 -11.95 3.08 -2.06
N ALA A 23 -11.55 4.24 -1.54
CA ALA A 23 -10.74 5.20 -2.28
C ALA A 23 -9.32 4.66 -2.53
N ALA A 24 -8.77 3.91 -1.57
CA ALA A 24 -7.48 3.26 -1.70
C ALA A 24 -7.53 2.06 -2.66
N GLU A 25 -6.38 1.75 -3.28
CA GLU A 25 -6.23 0.57 -4.12
C GLU A 25 -6.20 -0.71 -3.27
N SER A 26 -6.87 -1.78 -3.71
CA SER A 26 -6.88 -3.07 -3.00
C SER A 26 -5.48 -3.68 -2.88
N THR A 27 -4.64 -3.56 -3.91
CA THR A 27 -3.29 -4.13 -3.90
C THR A 27 -2.38 -3.46 -2.85
N SER A 28 -2.59 -2.16 -2.62
CA SER A 28 -1.88 -1.39 -1.59
C SER A 28 -2.30 -1.82 -0.18
N LEU A 29 -3.59 -2.08 0.04
CA LEU A 29 -4.12 -2.62 1.31
C LEU A 29 -3.59 -4.04 1.60
N GLN A 30 -3.48 -4.88 0.56
CA GLN A 30 -2.91 -6.22 0.71
C GLN A 30 -1.40 -6.18 1.00
N ALA A 31 -0.67 -5.23 0.41
CA ALA A 31 0.76 -5.04 0.69
C ALA A 31 0.98 -4.60 2.15
N THR A 32 0.16 -3.67 2.65
CA THR A 32 0.24 -3.23 4.05
C THR A 32 -0.07 -4.35 5.04
N ASN A 33 -1.02 -5.24 4.74
CA ASN A 33 -1.25 -6.46 5.54
C ASN A 33 -0.04 -7.40 5.57
N HIS A 34 0.65 -7.55 4.44
CA HIS A 34 1.87 -8.36 4.35
C HIS A 34 3.01 -7.76 5.18
N ASP A 35 3.23 -6.45 5.06
CA ASP A 35 4.24 -5.73 5.85
C ASP A 35 3.97 -5.82 7.35
N LEU A 36 2.69 -5.76 7.75
CA LEU A 36 2.28 -5.93 9.13
C LEU A 36 2.68 -7.30 9.69
N ILE A 37 2.37 -8.37 8.95
CA ILE A 37 2.73 -9.74 9.37
C ILE A 37 4.24 -9.92 9.44
N ALA A 38 4.97 -9.43 8.43
CA ALA A 38 6.43 -9.52 8.41
C ALA A 38 7.05 -8.77 9.61
N ALA A 39 6.53 -7.58 9.96
CA ALA A 39 7.00 -6.83 11.11
C ALA A 39 6.77 -7.58 12.43
N TYR A 40 5.59 -8.17 12.61
CA TYR A 40 5.30 -8.98 13.80
C TYR A 40 6.10 -10.27 13.87
N GLN A 41 6.32 -10.95 12.74
CA GLN A 41 7.18 -12.12 12.69
C GLN A 41 8.60 -11.79 13.18
N ARG A 42 9.18 -10.68 12.72
CA ARG A 42 10.51 -10.23 13.17
C ARG A 42 10.53 -9.80 14.65
N PHE A 43 9.45 -9.19 15.13
CA PHE A 43 9.30 -8.83 16.54
C PHE A 43 9.34 -10.07 17.44
N PHE A 44 8.59 -11.12 17.09
CA PHE A 44 8.61 -12.38 17.86
C PHE A 44 9.89 -13.18 17.70
N GLN A 45 10.66 -12.95 16.63
CA GLN A 45 12.00 -13.52 16.46
C GLN A 45 13.09 -12.72 17.20
N PHE A 46 12.71 -11.75 18.06
CA PHE A 46 13.62 -10.88 18.83
C PHE A 46 14.62 -10.07 17.99
N GLN A 47 14.37 -9.92 16.68
CA GLN A 47 15.28 -9.18 15.78
C GLN A 47 15.08 -7.67 15.86
N HIS A 48 13.87 -7.22 16.20
CA HIS A 48 13.50 -5.81 16.24
C HIS A 48 12.50 -5.51 17.36
N GLY A 49 12.35 -4.23 17.69
CA GLY A 49 11.33 -3.75 18.62
C GLY A 49 9.89 -3.88 18.07
N PHE A 50 8.91 -3.50 18.90
CA PHE A 50 7.49 -3.60 18.57
C PHE A 50 7.15 -2.86 17.26
N PRO A 51 6.35 -3.46 16.35
CA PRO A 51 5.93 -2.80 15.11
C PRO A 51 5.24 -1.47 15.38
N LYS A 52 5.61 -0.42 14.64
CA LYS A 52 5.04 0.93 14.79
C LYS A 52 4.25 1.32 13.56
N PHE A 53 3.15 2.04 13.76
CA PHE A 53 2.42 2.68 12.66
C PHE A 53 3.29 3.74 11.97
N LYS A 54 3.00 3.99 10.69
CA LYS A 54 3.65 5.08 9.95
C LYS A 54 3.29 6.42 10.59
N SER A 55 4.29 7.30 10.74
CA SER A 55 4.08 8.63 11.27
C SER A 55 3.27 9.48 10.29
N ARG A 56 2.24 10.16 10.80
CA ARG A 56 1.47 11.16 10.04
C ARG A 56 2.22 12.49 9.89
N LYS A 57 3.18 12.79 10.78
CA LYS A 57 3.97 14.04 10.75
C LYS A 57 4.99 14.06 9.61
N TYR A 58 5.52 12.89 9.24
CA TYR A 58 6.53 12.75 8.18
C TYR A 58 6.09 11.67 7.18
N PRO A 59 5.05 11.94 6.37
CA PRO A 59 4.57 10.98 5.40
C PRO A 59 5.61 10.80 4.29
N LYS A 60 5.98 9.55 4.01
CA LYS A 60 6.77 9.24 2.82
C LYS A 60 5.88 9.43 1.59
N GLN A 61 6.26 10.33 0.69
CA GLN A 61 5.55 10.54 -0.58
C GLN A 61 5.85 9.37 -1.52
N SER A 62 5.09 8.29 -1.38
CA SER A 62 5.23 7.10 -2.22
C SER A 62 3.85 6.53 -2.58
N TYR A 63 3.70 6.13 -3.85
CA TYR A 63 2.54 5.41 -4.34
C TYR A 63 2.96 3.99 -4.68
N GLN A 64 2.34 3.00 -4.04
CA GLN A 64 2.61 1.59 -4.31
C GLN A 64 1.41 0.96 -5.01
N SER A 65 1.64 0.51 -6.24
CA SER A 65 0.69 -0.25 -7.02
C SER A 65 1.39 -1.38 -7.73
N ARG A 66 0.69 -2.51 -7.86
CA ARG A 66 1.25 -3.73 -8.48
C ARG A 66 0.89 -3.84 -9.96
N MET A 67 -0.20 -3.23 -10.40
CA MET A 67 -0.76 -3.42 -11.74
C MET A 67 -1.53 -2.17 -12.20
N GLY A 68 -1.75 -2.03 -13.51
CA GLY A 68 -2.62 -0.96 -14.05
C GLY A 68 -1.93 0.38 -14.26
N ILE A 69 -0.61 0.44 -14.13
CA ILE A 69 0.20 1.59 -14.53
C ILE A 69 0.33 1.59 -16.06
N ARG A 70 0.01 2.71 -16.71
CA ARG A 70 0.16 2.87 -18.17
C ARG A 70 0.87 4.18 -18.49
N LEU A 71 1.81 4.14 -19.44
CA LEU A 71 2.39 5.33 -20.04
C LEU A 71 1.41 5.86 -21.09
N ILE A 72 1.00 7.12 -20.98
CA ILE A 72 0.16 7.78 -22.00
C ILE A 72 1.06 8.53 -22.98
N ASP A 73 2.04 9.24 -22.45
CA ASP A 73 2.94 10.13 -23.18
C ASP A 73 4.29 10.16 -22.44
N GLU A 74 5.34 10.68 -23.06
CA GLU A 74 6.70 10.75 -22.50
C GLU A 74 6.74 11.44 -21.13
N ARG A 75 5.75 12.30 -20.85
CA ARG A 75 5.64 13.07 -19.61
C ARG A 75 4.43 12.73 -18.75
N HIS A 76 3.63 11.71 -19.10
CA HIS A 76 2.38 11.42 -18.41
C HIS A 76 2.18 9.92 -18.11
N LEU A 77 1.97 9.61 -16.83
CA LEU A 77 1.70 8.26 -16.32
C LEU A 77 0.26 8.18 -15.82
N LYS A 78 -0.50 7.17 -16.26
CA LYS A 78 -1.79 6.82 -15.69
C LYS A 78 -1.62 5.82 -14.57
N LEU A 79 -1.97 6.21 -13.35
CA LEU A 79 -2.01 5.36 -12.18
C LEU A 79 -3.44 4.87 -11.91
N PRO A 80 -3.61 3.64 -11.41
CA PRO A 80 -4.90 3.19 -10.89
C PRO A 80 -5.30 4.10 -9.71
N LYS A 81 -6.58 4.50 -9.64
CA LYS A 81 -7.17 5.41 -8.63
C LYS A 81 -6.66 6.86 -8.62
N LEU A 82 -5.39 7.12 -8.88
CA LEU A 82 -4.83 8.49 -8.93
C LEU A 82 -5.07 9.21 -10.26
N GLY A 83 -5.31 8.49 -11.35
CA GLY A 83 -5.51 9.09 -12.68
C GLY A 83 -4.19 9.45 -13.37
N VAL A 84 -4.23 10.48 -14.21
CA VAL A 84 -3.06 10.89 -15.00
C VAL A 84 -2.18 11.83 -14.17
N VAL A 85 -0.93 11.44 -14.00
CA VAL A 85 0.09 12.17 -13.24
C VAL A 85 1.20 12.58 -14.19
N ARG A 86 1.57 13.87 -14.15
CA ARG A 86 2.71 14.38 -14.91
C ARG A 86 4.01 13.88 -14.27
N CYS A 87 4.83 13.19 -15.04
CA CYS A 87 6.17 12.79 -14.67
C CYS A 87 7.16 13.76 -15.34
N SER A 88 7.91 14.53 -14.53
CA SER A 88 9.08 15.28 -15.02
C SER A 88 10.35 14.59 -14.53
N GLY A 89 10.55 13.36 -14.97
CA GLY A 89 11.83 12.67 -14.84
C GLY A 89 12.71 13.01 -16.04
N ARG A 90 13.99 13.29 -15.80
CA ARG A 90 15.00 13.28 -16.88
C ARG A 90 15.10 11.82 -17.34
N GLN A 91 14.77 11.53 -18.60
CA GLN A 91 15.16 10.25 -19.21
C GLN A 91 16.68 10.22 -19.17
N VAL A 92 17.23 9.24 -18.45
CA VAL A 92 18.66 8.91 -18.45
C VAL A 92 18.86 7.76 -19.43
#